data_AF-A0A366S4T8-F1
#
_entry.id   AF-A0A366S4T8-F1
#
_cell.length_a   1.000
_cell.length_b   1.000
_cell.length_c   1.000
_cell.angle_alpha   90.00
_cell.angle_beta   90.00
_cell.angle_gamma   90.00
#
_symmetry.space_group_name_H-M   'P 1'
#
loop_
_entity.id
_entity.type
_entity.pdbx_description
1 polymer ?
#
loop_
_entity_poly.entity_id
_entity_poly.type
_entity_poly.pdbx_seq_one_letter_code
_entity_poly.pdbx_strand_id
1 'polypeptide(L)'
;MAHVRRTIYFLSQVSLSPPLRLTRLTTPPSQDFYSQSSPNSEIAHNLLVQARVTSPNYIQLEDQKLHFLRSEKQKVAVCDTSTWTFTKHEVAIAFDTLMDQPVLPPAGVAQALLTAVDLKSLGELWAHLGDATLEKRMKSKRVSVEFDDGGMHWLDKAVSHDNVNYIHLLCQMQASQKIMDRAFGIALSKPSLRAMKLLLSFGAVASGFGDTINDEIKEQNFELVELLLSAPNSMDDQTWKECLDEEFSRAEAGGCLSISFLLLLLSNRPGLASDTLLLGALRLHNVQATAIILAYGTSNEMFLSIRHQACELVSHCQDDYDRFMLFKLLSDSDLVEDSLPLRQELVKDTKARHIPLVKLLVQAGVEVVAALNWAVSYVDIELIEILECGSRSS
;
A
#
# COMPACT_ATOMS: atom_id res chain seq x y z
N MET A 1 -2.33 -25.19 -7.14
CA MET A 1 -3.64 -25.59 -7.74
C MET A 1 -4.74 -25.75 -6.68
N ALA A 2 -4.46 -26.30 -5.49
CA ALA A 2 -5.46 -26.43 -4.40
C ALA A 2 -6.08 -25.10 -3.96
N HIS A 3 -5.26 -24.05 -3.75
CA HIS A 3 -5.75 -22.72 -3.37
C HIS A 3 -6.78 -22.12 -4.33
N VAL A 4 -6.54 -22.21 -5.64
CA VAL A 4 -7.44 -21.62 -6.64
C VAL A 4 -8.81 -22.31 -6.64
N ARG A 5 -8.84 -23.65 -6.47
CA ARG A 5 -10.11 -24.39 -6.36
C ARG A 5 -10.88 -24.01 -5.11
N ARG A 6 -10.19 -23.89 -3.98
CA ARG A 6 -10.76 -23.42 -2.71
C ARG A 6 -11.40 -22.04 -2.88
N THR A 7 -10.64 -21.08 -3.41
CA THR A 7 -11.11 -19.71 -3.59
C THR A 7 -12.35 -19.66 -4.48
N ILE A 8 -12.34 -20.34 -5.62
CA ILE A 8 -13.49 -20.40 -6.54
C ILE A 8 -14.70 -21.03 -5.84
N TYR A 9 -14.50 -22.14 -5.12
CA TYR A 9 -15.57 -22.84 -4.42
C TYR A 9 -16.30 -21.92 -3.43
N PHE A 10 -15.58 -21.35 -2.46
CA PHE A 10 -16.18 -20.53 -1.41
C PHE A 10 -16.82 -19.25 -1.94
N LEU A 11 -16.15 -18.54 -2.87
CA LEU A 11 -16.73 -17.33 -3.46
C LEU A 11 -17.99 -17.63 -4.28
N SER A 12 -18.05 -18.78 -4.97
CA SER A 12 -19.24 -19.17 -5.73
C SER A 12 -20.47 -19.47 -4.86
N GLN A 13 -20.27 -19.87 -3.59
CA GLN A 13 -21.39 -20.08 -2.65
C GLN A 13 -22.15 -18.79 -2.34
N VAL A 14 -21.52 -17.64 -2.54
CA VAL A 14 -22.07 -16.31 -2.22
C VAL A 14 -22.16 -15.40 -3.45
N SER A 15 -22.19 -16.00 -4.65
CA SER A 15 -22.27 -15.28 -5.94
C SER A 15 -21.14 -14.27 -6.17
N LEU A 16 -19.96 -14.51 -5.57
CA LEU A 16 -18.75 -13.72 -5.80
C LEU A 16 -17.81 -14.44 -6.76
N SER A 17 -16.95 -13.65 -7.41
CA SER A 17 -15.87 -14.16 -8.25
C SER A 17 -14.52 -13.62 -7.76
N PRO A 18 -13.41 -14.37 -7.95
CA PRO A 18 -12.09 -13.85 -7.64
C PRO A 18 -11.81 -12.59 -8.48
N PRO A 19 -11.31 -11.50 -7.87
CA PRO A 19 -11.00 -10.28 -8.61
C PRO A 19 -9.84 -10.51 -9.58
N LEU A 20 -9.72 -9.63 -10.56
CA LEU A 20 -8.58 -9.62 -11.47
C LEU A 20 -7.29 -9.38 -10.68
N ARG A 21 -6.24 -10.13 -11.01
CA ARG A 21 -4.94 -9.93 -10.38
C ARG A 21 -4.39 -8.55 -10.73
N LEU A 22 -4.03 -7.80 -9.71
CA LEU A 22 -3.41 -6.50 -9.88
C LEU A 22 -2.02 -6.66 -10.50
N THR A 23 -1.70 -5.73 -11.40
CA THR A 23 -0.36 -5.69 -12.01
C THR A 23 0.59 -5.03 -11.02
N ARG A 24 1.65 -5.74 -10.63
CA ARG A 24 2.65 -5.17 -9.72
C ARG A 24 3.32 -3.97 -10.36
N LEU A 25 3.46 -2.90 -9.59
CA LEU A 25 4.21 -1.73 -10.01
C LEU A 25 5.69 -2.12 -10.15
N THR A 26 6.27 -1.72 -11.27
CA THR A 26 7.69 -1.82 -11.55
C THR A 26 8.28 -0.43 -11.61
N THR A 27 9.53 -0.29 -11.17
CA THR A 27 10.25 0.97 -11.31
C THR A 27 10.31 1.36 -12.79
N PRO A 28 9.89 2.58 -13.14
CA PRO A 28 9.94 3.04 -14.52
C PRO A 28 11.40 3.14 -14.99
N PRO A 29 11.66 2.97 -16.29
CA PRO A 29 13.00 3.17 -16.84
C PRO A 29 13.43 4.63 -16.68
N SER A 30 14.73 4.86 -16.51
CA SER A 30 15.31 6.20 -16.48
C SER A 30 14.88 6.98 -17.72
N GLN A 31 14.40 8.20 -17.50
CA GLN A 31 13.89 9.07 -18.56
C GLN A 31 14.89 10.19 -18.82
N ASP A 32 15.27 10.34 -20.08
CA ASP A 32 15.95 11.53 -20.55
C ASP A 32 14.92 12.61 -20.88
N PHE A 33 15.03 13.76 -20.23
CA PHE A 33 14.21 14.94 -20.42
C PHE A 33 14.85 15.94 -21.39
N TYR A 34 15.75 15.48 -22.27
CA TYR A 34 16.42 16.27 -23.29
C TYR A 34 17.24 17.41 -22.68
N SER A 35 18.08 17.09 -21.70
CA SER A 35 18.93 18.07 -21.00
C SER A 35 19.90 18.81 -21.94
N GLN A 36 20.36 18.14 -23.01
CA GLN A 36 21.27 18.70 -24.00
C GLN A 36 20.59 19.57 -25.08
N SER A 37 19.26 19.69 -25.06
CA SER A 37 18.59 20.58 -26.00
C SER A 37 18.94 22.05 -25.70
N SER A 38 19.21 22.83 -26.76
CA SER A 38 19.62 24.24 -26.68
C SER A 38 18.86 25.05 -25.62
N PRO A 39 17.51 25.07 -25.59
CA PRO A 39 16.80 25.90 -24.61
C PRO A 39 17.04 25.42 -23.18
N ASN A 40 17.11 24.11 -22.94
CA ASN A 40 17.29 23.58 -21.59
C ASN A 40 18.70 23.83 -21.05
N SER A 41 19.72 23.57 -21.89
CA SER A 41 21.11 23.78 -21.51
C SER A 41 21.45 25.25 -21.29
N GLU A 42 20.90 26.15 -22.12
CA GLU A 42 21.11 27.60 -21.97
C GLU A 42 20.45 28.15 -20.70
N ILE A 43 19.21 27.75 -20.40
CA ILE A 43 18.54 28.17 -19.17
C ILE A 43 19.29 27.66 -17.94
N ALA A 44 19.69 26.38 -17.93
CA ALA A 44 20.47 25.81 -16.85
C ALA A 44 21.82 26.53 -16.67
N HIS A 45 22.52 26.81 -17.76
CA HIS A 45 23.76 27.56 -17.73
C HIS A 45 23.58 28.97 -17.16
N ASN A 46 22.54 29.70 -17.58
CA ASN A 46 22.24 31.03 -17.06
C ASN A 46 21.95 31.01 -15.56
N LEU A 47 21.26 29.99 -15.05
CA LEU A 47 21.04 29.82 -13.60
C LEU A 47 22.35 29.57 -12.84
N LEU A 48 23.27 28.80 -13.42
CA LEU A 48 24.59 28.56 -12.82
C LEU A 48 25.46 29.83 -12.81
N VAL A 49 25.43 30.61 -13.89
CA VAL A 49 26.09 31.92 -13.96
C VAL A 49 25.50 32.85 -12.90
N GLN A 50 24.18 32.91 -12.76
CA GLN A 50 23.53 33.69 -11.72
C GLN A 50 23.95 33.24 -10.31
N ALA A 51 23.91 31.95 -10.01
CA ALA A 51 24.32 31.40 -8.72
C ALA A 51 25.77 31.74 -8.34
N ARG A 52 26.67 31.78 -9.34
CA ARG A 52 28.05 32.23 -9.13
C ARG A 52 28.13 33.73 -8.84
N VAL A 53 27.48 34.56 -9.68
CA VAL A 53 27.59 36.02 -9.58
C VAL A 53 26.93 36.56 -8.31
N THR A 54 25.89 35.92 -7.80
CA THR A 54 25.21 36.29 -6.55
C THR A 54 25.93 35.77 -5.30
N SER A 55 26.96 34.94 -5.44
CA SER A 55 27.72 34.43 -4.30
C SER A 55 28.44 35.57 -3.57
N PRO A 56 28.42 35.63 -2.22
CA PRO A 56 29.05 36.71 -1.46
C PRO A 56 30.58 36.75 -1.63
N ASN A 57 31.18 35.64 -2.05
CA ASN A 57 32.62 35.52 -2.30
C ASN A 57 33.00 35.79 -3.76
N TYR A 58 32.03 36.11 -4.63
CA TYR A 58 32.30 36.39 -6.02
C TYR A 58 32.95 37.76 -6.18
N ILE A 59 34.14 37.76 -6.77
CA ILE A 59 34.84 38.97 -7.17
C ILE A 59 34.70 39.05 -8.69
N GLN A 60 34.13 40.16 -9.17
CA GLN A 60 34.00 40.41 -10.60
C GLN A 60 35.36 40.22 -11.29
N LEU A 61 35.32 39.59 -12.46
CA LEU A 61 36.51 39.16 -13.18
C LEU A 61 37.50 40.31 -13.47
N GLU A 62 36.98 41.52 -13.66
CA GLU A 62 37.76 42.74 -13.91
C GLU A 62 38.52 43.22 -12.67
N ASP A 63 37.97 42.96 -11.48
CA ASP A 63 38.50 43.36 -10.17
C ASP A 63 39.44 42.32 -9.55
N GLN A 64 39.55 41.13 -10.17
CA GLN A 64 40.46 40.09 -9.69
C GLN A 64 41.92 40.54 -9.88
N LYS A 65 42.74 40.45 -8.82
CA LYS A 65 44.18 40.79 -8.90
C LYS A 65 44.93 40.07 -10.03
N LEU A 66 44.50 38.85 -10.37
CA LEU A 66 45.05 38.06 -11.48
C LEU A 66 44.65 38.58 -12.87
N HIS A 67 43.60 39.39 -12.99
CA HIS A 67 43.14 39.98 -14.25
C HIS A 67 44.23 40.85 -14.89
N PHE A 68 44.95 41.62 -14.09
CA PHE A 68 46.06 42.46 -14.54
C PHE A 68 47.27 41.66 -15.06
N LEU A 69 47.38 40.38 -14.67
CA LEU A 69 48.46 39.47 -15.06
C LEU A 69 48.11 38.60 -16.27
N ARG A 70 46.84 38.62 -16.75
CA ARG A 70 46.38 37.82 -17.89
C ARG A 70 46.62 38.54 -19.21
N SER A 71 46.96 37.77 -20.24
CA SER A 71 47.01 38.28 -21.63
C SER A 71 45.62 38.60 -22.15
N GLU A 72 45.51 39.44 -23.17
CA GLU A 72 44.22 39.87 -23.72
C GLU A 72 43.35 38.70 -24.21
N LYS A 73 43.98 37.68 -24.82
CA LYS A 73 43.31 36.42 -25.19
C LYS A 73 42.80 35.63 -23.97
N GLN A 74 43.55 35.63 -22.87
CA GLN A 74 43.14 34.99 -21.62
C GLN A 74 42.05 35.78 -20.89
N LYS A 75 42.02 37.11 -21.03
CA LYS A 75 40.94 37.95 -20.48
C LYS A 75 39.61 37.63 -21.19
N VAL A 76 39.61 37.62 -22.52
CA VAL A 76 38.43 37.27 -23.32
C VAL A 76 37.94 35.85 -23.00
N ALA A 77 38.84 34.89 -22.91
CA ALA A 77 38.49 33.49 -22.58
C ALA A 77 37.90 33.33 -21.17
N VAL A 78 38.36 34.10 -20.18
CA VAL A 78 37.84 34.00 -18.81
C VAL A 78 36.50 34.73 -18.66
N CYS A 79 36.28 35.81 -19.41
CA CYS A 79 34.98 36.50 -19.45
C CYS A 79 33.91 35.73 -20.23
N ASP A 80 34.30 34.75 -21.04
CA ASP A 80 33.36 33.87 -21.74
C ASP A 80 32.73 32.87 -20.77
N THR A 81 31.47 33.13 -20.41
CA THR A 81 30.69 32.30 -19.48
C THR A 81 30.53 30.87 -19.98
N SER A 82 30.52 30.66 -21.30
CA SER A 82 30.33 29.32 -21.89
C SER A 82 31.44 28.33 -21.52
N THR A 83 32.61 28.82 -21.12
CA THR A 83 33.76 27.99 -20.71
C THR A 83 33.82 27.73 -19.20
N TRP A 84 32.88 28.28 -18.44
CA TRP A 84 32.90 28.19 -16.98
C TRP A 84 32.58 26.77 -16.49
N THR A 85 33.44 26.24 -15.62
CA THR A 85 33.18 25.02 -14.86
C THR A 85 32.54 25.38 -13.53
N PHE A 86 31.47 24.69 -13.13
CA PHE A 86 30.75 24.98 -11.89
C PHE A 86 31.03 23.93 -10.80
N THR A 87 30.99 24.38 -9.56
CA THR A 87 31.14 23.53 -8.36
C THR A 87 29.80 22.92 -7.97
N LYS A 88 29.82 21.84 -7.18
CA LYS A 88 28.58 21.22 -6.69
C LYS A 88 27.73 22.17 -5.84
N HIS A 89 28.38 23.07 -5.10
CA HIS A 89 27.69 24.11 -4.32
C HIS A 89 26.92 25.09 -5.21
N GLU A 90 27.52 25.55 -6.31
CA GLU A 90 26.85 26.44 -7.27
C GLU A 90 25.68 25.74 -7.95
N VAL A 91 25.83 24.46 -8.30
CA VAL A 91 24.72 23.65 -8.83
C VAL A 91 23.60 23.49 -7.79
N ALA A 92 23.94 23.26 -6.52
CA ALA A 92 22.96 23.14 -5.45
C ALA A 92 22.15 24.44 -5.27
N ILE A 93 22.81 25.60 -5.27
CA ILE A 93 22.14 26.92 -5.20
C ILE A 93 21.23 27.15 -6.42
N ALA A 94 21.74 26.89 -7.62
CA ALA A 94 20.97 27.05 -8.85
C ALA A 94 19.74 26.13 -8.87
N PHE A 95 19.90 24.89 -8.41
CA PHE A 95 18.83 23.91 -8.31
C PHE A 95 17.80 24.31 -7.24
N ASP A 96 18.24 24.77 -6.08
CA ASP A 96 17.32 25.24 -5.03
C ASP A 96 16.51 26.45 -5.51
N THR A 97 17.18 27.40 -6.17
CA THR A 97 16.55 28.57 -6.80
C THR A 97 15.53 28.18 -7.87
N LEU A 98 15.83 27.13 -8.66
CA LEU A 98 14.91 26.58 -9.66
C LEU A 98 13.64 26.04 -8.99
N MET A 99 13.80 25.31 -7.89
CA MET A 99 12.70 24.68 -7.16
C MET A 99 11.82 25.67 -6.40
N ASP A 100 12.32 26.87 -6.12
CA ASP A 100 11.58 27.99 -5.54
C ASP A 100 10.73 28.79 -6.54
N GLN A 101 10.85 28.50 -7.83
CA GLN A 101 10.04 29.18 -8.84
C GLN A 101 8.56 28.78 -8.71
N PRO A 102 7.62 29.73 -8.86
CA PRO A 102 6.18 29.44 -8.77
C PRO A 102 5.68 28.55 -9.91
N VAL A 103 6.39 28.57 -11.05
CA VAL A 103 6.14 27.69 -12.20
C VAL A 103 7.47 27.05 -12.55
N LEU A 104 7.54 25.73 -12.39
CA LEU A 104 8.75 24.98 -12.73
C LEU A 104 8.94 24.95 -14.25
N PRO A 105 10.14 25.26 -14.76
CA PRO A 105 10.45 25.13 -16.18
C PRO A 105 10.52 23.64 -16.58
N PRO A 106 10.69 23.30 -17.86
CA PRO A 106 10.78 21.90 -18.30
C PRO A 106 11.82 21.09 -17.49
N ALA A 107 11.50 19.83 -17.17
CA ALA A 107 12.38 18.96 -16.37
C ALA A 107 13.77 18.77 -16.98
N GLY A 108 13.93 18.98 -18.29
CA GLY A 108 15.23 18.99 -18.94
C GLY A 108 16.18 20.09 -18.44
N VAL A 109 15.67 21.24 -17.98
CA VAL A 109 16.48 22.28 -17.33
C VAL A 109 17.06 21.76 -16.01
N ALA A 110 16.20 21.15 -15.18
CA ALA A 110 16.61 20.52 -13.93
C ALA A 110 17.63 19.40 -14.17
N GLN A 111 17.40 18.54 -15.17
CA GLN A 111 18.34 17.48 -15.53
C GLN A 111 19.66 18.05 -16.06
N ALA A 112 19.64 19.16 -16.82
CA ALA A 112 20.86 19.83 -17.28
C ALA A 112 21.69 20.38 -16.11
N LEU A 113 21.05 20.94 -15.07
CA LEU A 113 21.75 21.35 -13.84
C LEU A 113 22.37 20.14 -13.13
N LEU A 114 21.59 19.07 -12.95
CA LEU A 114 22.04 17.87 -12.23
C LEU A 114 23.16 17.10 -12.96
N THR A 115 23.21 17.20 -14.29
CA THR A 115 24.25 16.56 -15.12
C THR A 115 25.50 17.42 -15.31
N ALA A 116 25.49 18.69 -14.89
CA ALA A 116 26.64 19.59 -14.98
C ALA A 116 27.81 19.18 -14.06
N VAL A 117 27.53 18.34 -13.07
CA VAL A 117 28.50 17.85 -12.07
C VAL A 117 28.29 16.34 -11.85
N ASP A 118 29.37 15.64 -11.49
CA ASP A 118 29.32 14.21 -11.15
C ASP A 118 28.70 14.03 -9.75
N LEU A 119 27.47 13.50 -9.67
CA LEU A 119 26.70 13.32 -8.44
C LEU A 119 26.40 11.85 -8.20
N LYS A 120 26.55 11.40 -6.96
CA LYS A 120 26.15 10.04 -6.56
C LYS A 120 24.69 9.96 -6.14
N SER A 121 24.18 11.01 -5.49
CA SER A 121 22.80 11.08 -5.03
C SER A 121 22.34 12.52 -4.87
N LEU A 122 21.02 12.70 -4.78
CA LEU A 122 20.43 14.01 -4.50
C LEU A 122 20.80 14.54 -3.10
N GLY A 123 20.98 13.64 -2.11
CA GLY A 123 21.43 14.00 -0.76
C GLY A 123 22.84 14.60 -0.73
N GLU A 124 23.74 14.14 -1.62
CA GLU A 124 25.07 14.76 -1.78
C GLU A 124 24.94 16.21 -2.23
N LEU A 125 24.09 16.49 -3.23
CA LEU A 125 23.87 17.84 -3.72
C LEU A 125 23.25 18.74 -2.64
N TRP A 126 22.29 18.21 -1.87
CA TRP A 126 21.69 18.94 -0.75
C TRP A 126 22.72 19.33 0.32
N ALA A 127 23.63 18.42 0.69
CA ALA A 127 24.69 18.74 1.64
C ALA A 127 25.63 19.85 1.13
N HIS A 128 25.86 19.91 -0.18
CA HIS A 128 26.61 20.99 -0.80
C HIS A 128 25.89 22.34 -0.74
N LEU A 129 24.55 22.39 -0.66
CA LEU A 129 23.82 23.65 -0.46
C LEU A 129 24.22 24.34 0.85
N GLY A 130 24.34 23.55 1.93
CA GLY A 130 24.69 24.05 3.26
C GLY A 130 26.18 24.27 3.50
N ASP A 131 27.07 23.71 2.67
CA ASP A 131 28.52 23.80 2.87
C ASP A 131 29.33 23.89 1.56
N ALA A 132 29.72 25.12 1.23
CA ALA A 132 30.56 25.44 0.06
C ALA A 132 31.96 24.79 0.10
N THR A 133 32.46 24.42 1.29
CA THR A 133 33.81 23.85 1.46
C THR A 133 33.82 22.33 1.42
N LEU A 134 32.64 21.69 1.45
CA LEU A 134 32.48 20.24 1.53
C LEU A 134 33.25 19.51 0.42
N GLU A 135 33.24 20.04 -0.81
CA GLU A 135 33.91 19.41 -1.94
C GLU A 135 35.44 19.32 -1.72
N LYS A 136 36.05 20.37 -1.15
CA LYS A 136 37.48 20.38 -0.81
C LYS A 136 37.80 19.43 0.34
N ARG A 137 36.89 19.30 1.32
CA ARG A 137 37.07 18.39 2.45
C ARG A 137 37.00 16.93 2.01
N MET A 138 36.05 16.58 1.15
CA MET A 138 35.93 15.22 0.60
C MET A 138 37.12 14.81 -0.26
N LYS A 139 37.72 15.75 -1.02
CA LYS A 139 38.94 15.50 -1.79
C LYS A 139 40.19 15.32 -0.92
N SER A 140 40.27 16.02 0.23
CA SER A 140 41.46 16.01 1.09
C SER A 140 41.46 14.91 2.16
N LYS A 141 40.29 14.54 2.68
CA LYS A 141 40.12 13.49 3.69
C LYS A 141 39.25 12.40 3.05
N ARG A 142 39.78 11.18 2.89
CA ARG A 142 39.04 10.00 2.42
C ARG A 142 37.96 9.56 3.43
N VAL A 143 37.06 10.46 3.81
CA VAL A 143 36.01 10.24 4.79
C VAL A 143 34.74 9.91 4.04
N SER A 144 34.14 8.78 4.39
CA SER A 144 32.75 8.50 4.04
C SER A 144 31.89 9.46 4.85
N VAL A 145 31.24 10.40 4.18
CA VAL A 145 30.30 11.34 4.81
C VAL A 145 28.90 10.76 4.59
N GLU A 146 28.21 10.45 5.68
CA GLU A 146 26.77 10.28 5.63
C GLU A 146 26.13 11.67 5.53
N PHE A 147 25.25 11.85 4.56
CA PHE A 147 24.56 13.11 4.35
C PHE A 147 23.24 13.11 5.14
N ASP A 148 23.02 14.10 5.99
CA ASP A 148 21.70 14.34 6.57
C ASP A 148 20.84 15.04 5.53
N ASP A 149 19.87 14.31 5.01
CA ASP A 149 18.93 14.77 4.01
C ASP A 149 17.53 15.01 4.61
N GLY A 150 17.40 14.95 5.93
CA GLY A 150 16.12 15.08 6.63
C GLY A 150 15.39 16.40 6.33
N GLY A 151 16.14 17.47 6.04
CA GLY A 151 15.61 18.78 5.67
C GLY A 151 15.39 19.01 4.16
N MET A 152 15.75 18.07 3.28
CA MET A 152 15.71 18.27 1.83
C MET A 152 14.27 18.30 1.32
N HIS A 153 13.79 19.44 0.83
CA HIS A 153 12.40 19.65 0.42
C HIS A 153 12.15 19.67 -1.10
N TRP A 154 13.14 19.35 -1.94
CA TRP A 154 12.97 19.43 -3.40
C TRP A 154 11.89 18.48 -3.92
N LEU A 155 11.84 17.23 -3.44
CA LEU A 155 10.80 16.30 -3.86
C LEU A 155 9.41 16.77 -3.38
N ASP A 156 9.33 17.29 -2.15
CA ASP A 156 8.10 17.86 -1.58
C ASP A 156 7.54 18.99 -2.44
N LYS A 157 8.42 19.88 -2.92
CA LYS A 157 8.06 20.97 -3.85
C LYS A 157 7.60 20.41 -5.20
N ALA A 158 8.30 19.43 -5.78
CA ALA A 158 7.89 18.82 -7.04
C ALA A 158 6.50 18.17 -6.96
N VAL A 159 6.23 17.42 -5.90
CA VAL A 159 4.90 16.85 -5.62
C VAL A 159 3.87 17.94 -5.37
N SER A 160 4.25 19.00 -4.67
CA SER A 160 3.33 20.10 -4.39
C SER A 160 2.85 20.82 -5.65
N HIS A 161 3.68 20.86 -6.69
CA HIS A 161 3.32 21.39 -8.01
C HIS A 161 2.66 20.34 -8.92
N ASP A 162 2.42 19.12 -8.44
CA ASP A 162 1.93 17.97 -9.21
C ASP A 162 2.74 17.70 -10.50
N ASN A 163 4.05 17.99 -10.47
CA ASN A 163 4.90 17.88 -11.64
C ASN A 163 5.56 16.50 -11.72
N VAL A 164 4.85 15.55 -12.33
CA VAL A 164 5.25 14.14 -12.49
C VAL A 164 6.65 13.99 -13.12
N ASN A 165 7.04 14.86 -14.05
CA ASN A 165 8.36 14.80 -14.68
C ASN A 165 9.48 15.15 -13.69
N TYR A 166 9.26 16.13 -12.81
CA TYR A 166 10.22 16.45 -11.75
C TYR A 166 10.27 15.36 -10.69
N ILE A 167 9.12 14.81 -10.29
CA ILE A 167 9.07 13.66 -9.37
C ILE A 167 9.91 12.50 -9.96
N HIS A 168 9.73 12.20 -11.25
CA HIS A 168 10.47 11.13 -11.91
C HIS A 168 11.97 11.41 -11.92
N LEU A 169 12.36 12.63 -12.31
CA LEU A 169 13.75 13.09 -12.32
C LEU A 169 14.40 13.01 -10.94
N LEU A 170 13.71 13.42 -9.88
CA LEU A 170 14.26 13.43 -8.53
C LEU A 170 14.36 12.01 -7.94
N CYS A 171 13.38 11.15 -8.21
CA CYS A 171 13.43 9.75 -7.79
C CYS A 171 14.53 8.96 -8.53
N GLN A 172 14.75 9.18 -9.83
CA GLN A 172 15.85 8.52 -10.56
C GLN A 172 17.25 8.92 -10.05
N MET A 173 17.37 10.07 -9.39
CA MET A 173 18.60 10.57 -8.77
C MET A 173 18.83 10.04 -7.34
N GLN A 174 18.17 8.94 -6.99
CA GLN A 174 18.29 8.25 -5.70
C GLN A 174 17.95 9.15 -4.51
N ALA A 175 16.74 9.71 -4.49
CA ALA A 175 16.18 10.29 -3.28
C ALA A 175 16.11 9.22 -2.17
N SER A 176 16.38 9.59 -0.92
CA SER A 176 16.28 8.62 0.18
C SER A 176 14.84 8.21 0.47
N GLN A 177 14.70 7.05 1.09
CA GLN A 177 13.41 6.49 1.47
C GLN A 177 12.56 7.48 2.28
N LYS A 178 13.15 8.11 3.31
CA LYS A 178 12.46 9.07 4.18
C LYS A 178 11.85 10.24 3.41
N ILE A 179 12.54 10.71 2.37
CA ILE A 179 12.06 11.81 1.53
C ILE A 179 10.94 11.33 0.60
N MET A 180 11.06 10.13 0.03
CA MET A 180 10.01 9.54 -0.79
C MET A 180 8.73 9.28 0.00
N ASP A 181 8.84 8.79 1.24
CA ASP A 181 7.71 8.54 2.14
C ASP A 181 7.00 9.86 2.49
N ARG A 182 7.76 10.90 2.84
CA ARG A 182 7.19 12.22 3.11
C ARG A 182 6.51 12.82 1.88
N ALA A 183 7.14 12.70 0.72
CA ALA A 183 6.57 13.14 -0.55
C ALA A 183 5.28 12.38 -0.90
N PHE A 184 5.19 11.09 -0.54
CA PHE A 184 3.97 10.30 -0.69
C PHE A 184 2.84 10.87 0.19
N GLY A 185 3.11 11.21 1.44
CA GLY A 185 2.12 11.88 2.31
C GLY A 185 1.58 13.18 1.72
N ILE A 186 2.44 13.98 1.08
CA ILE A 186 2.02 15.20 0.37
C ILE A 186 1.12 14.84 -0.82
N ALA A 187 1.49 13.84 -1.62
CA ALA A 187 0.68 13.39 -2.75
C ALA A 187 -0.70 12.87 -2.30
N LEU A 188 -0.75 12.16 -1.17
CA LEU A 188 -1.97 11.65 -0.54
C LEU A 188 -2.91 12.80 -0.11
N SER A 189 -2.37 13.86 0.52
CA SER A 189 -3.16 15.04 0.89
C SER A 189 -3.71 15.87 -0.29
N LYS A 190 -3.16 15.68 -1.50
CA LYS A 190 -3.55 16.37 -2.75
C LYS A 190 -4.31 15.47 -3.74
N PRO A 191 -4.90 14.38 -3.26
CA PRO A 191 -5.31 13.18 -4.02
C PRO A 191 -4.67 12.93 -5.40
N SER A 192 -3.36 13.14 -5.59
CA SER A 192 -2.72 12.93 -6.90
C SER A 192 -2.30 11.47 -7.10
N LEU A 193 -3.18 10.66 -7.70
CA LEU A 193 -2.92 9.25 -8.02
C LEU A 193 -1.70 9.05 -8.92
N ARG A 194 -1.42 10.00 -9.83
CA ARG A 194 -0.26 9.93 -10.73
C ARG A 194 1.05 10.09 -9.96
N ALA A 195 1.11 11.08 -9.06
CA ALA A 195 2.28 11.28 -8.20
C ALA A 195 2.48 10.09 -7.25
N MET A 196 1.40 9.63 -6.59
CA MET A 196 1.43 8.45 -5.73
C MET A 196 1.95 7.22 -6.46
N LYS A 197 1.41 6.92 -7.66
CA LYS A 197 1.85 5.77 -8.46
C LYS A 197 3.33 5.81 -8.79
N LEU A 198 3.83 6.99 -9.15
CA LEU A 198 5.23 7.16 -9.48
C LEU A 198 6.11 6.97 -8.24
N LEU A 199 5.78 7.61 -7.11
CA LEU A 199 6.52 7.46 -5.85
C LEU A 199 6.55 6.00 -5.37
N LEU A 200 5.42 5.31 -5.42
CA LEU A 200 5.32 3.89 -5.07
C LEU A 200 6.13 3.00 -6.02
N SER A 201 6.19 3.33 -7.31
CA SER A 201 7.01 2.58 -8.28
C SER A 201 8.53 2.70 -8.00
N PHE A 202 8.95 3.77 -7.33
CA PHE A 202 10.31 3.98 -6.83
C PHE A 202 10.53 3.44 -5.42
N GLY A 203 9.49 2.90 -4.78
CA GLY A 203 9.59 2.22 -3.48
C GLY A 203 9.16 3.06 -2.27
N ALA A 204 8.42 4.15 -2.44
CA ALA A 204 7.84 4.88 -1.32
C ALA A 204 6.96 3.96 -0.44
N VAL A 205 7.00 4.19 0.87
CA VAL A 205 6.26 3.46 1.91
C VAL A 205 5.17 4.35 2.49
N ALA A 206 3.95 3.83 2.47
CA ALA A 206 2.70 4.42 2.90
C ALA A 206 2.30 4.04 4.34
N SER A 207 2.95 3.07 5.00
CA SER A 207 2.60 2.61 6.36
C SER A 207 2.48 3.75 7.39
N GLY A 208 3.25 4.82 7.24
CA GLY A 208 3.20 5.99 8.13
C GLY A 208 1.93 6.84 8.01
N PHE A 209 1.02 6.53 7.07
CA PHE A 209 -0.19 7.30 6.77
C PHE A 209 -1.47 6.46 6.92
N GLY A 210 -1.45 5.42 7.77
CA GLY A 210 -2.57 4.49 7.98
C GLY A 210 -3.91 5.18 8.23
N ASP A 211 -3.95 6.19 9.10
CA ASP A 211 -5.18 6.93 9.43
C ASP A 211 -5.82 7.59 8.20
N THR A 212 -5.01 8.29 7.39
CA THR A 212 -5.48 8.95 6.16
C THR A 212 -5.92 7.95 5.12
N ILE A 213 -5.20 6.82 5.00
CA ILE A 213 -5.58 5.73 4.09
C ILE A 213 -6.91 5.10 4.54
N ASN A 214 -7.13 4.95 5.85
CA ASN A 214 -8.39 4.44 6.36
C ASN A 214 -9.55 5.40 6.06
N ASP A 215 -9.34 6.71 6.16
CA ASP A 215 -10.35 7.69 5.74
C ASP A 215 -10.70 7.56 4.25
N GLU A 216 -9.70 7.37 3.38
CA GLU A 216 -9.92 7.11 1.95
C GLU A 216 -10.65 5.77 1.70
N ILE A 217 -10.40 4.75 2.51
CA ILE A 217 -11.13 3.46 2.45
C ILE A 217 -12.60 3.65 2.84
N LYS A 218 -12.89 4.48 3.86
CA LYS A 218 -14.26 4.81 4.28
C LYS A 218 -15.04 5.51 3.16
N GLU A 219 -14.37 6.41 2.44
CA GLU A 219 -14.90 7.10 1.25
C GLU A 219 -14.95 6.20 0.01
N GLN A 220 -14.63 4.91 0.14
CA GLN A 220 -14.66 3.91 -0.94
C GLN A 220 -13.74 4.25 -2.12
N ASN A 221 -12.60 4.89 -1.86
CA ASN A 221 -11.58 5.16 -2.86
C ASN A 221 -10.79 3.89 -3.22
N PHE A 222 -11.42 2.99 -3.96
CA PHE A 222 -10.81 1.71 -4.37
C PHE A 222 -9.63 1.90 -5.31
N GLU A 223 -9.54 3.00 -6.06
CA GLU A 223 -8.40 3.30 -6.94
C GLU A 223 -7.11 3.44 -6.13
N LEU A 224 -7.17 4.08 -4.96
CA LEU A 224 -6.03 4.16 -4.04
C LEU A 224 -5.67 2.79 -3.46
N VAL A 225 -6.66 2.00 -3.05
CA VAL A 225 -6.44 0.65 -2.49
C VAL A 225 -5.78 -0.26 -3.54
N GLU A 226 -6.29 -0.27 -4.77
CA GLU A 226 -5.70 -1.02 -5.89
C GLU A 226 -4.25 -0.57 -6.16
N LEU A 227 -3.98 0.73 -6.08
CA LEU A 227 -2.65 1.27 -6.27
C LEU A 227 -1.67 0.81 -5.18
N LEU A 228 -2.08 0.87 -3.91
CA LEU A 228 -1.28 0.42 -2.77
C LEU A 228 -1.03 -1.09 -2.83
N LEU A 229 -2.04 -1.89 -3.18
CA LEU A 229 -1.88 -3.34 -3.35
C LEU A 229 -1.01 -3.71 -4.56
N SER A 230 -0.98 -2.86 -5.58
CA SER A 230 -0.06 -3.01 -6.72
C SER A 230 1.40 -2.75 -6.33
N ALA A 231 1.67 -2.04 -5.24
CA ALA A 231 2.99 -1.88 -4.62
C ALA A 231 3.08 -2.69 -3.31
N PRO A 232 3.45 -3.99 -3.34
CA PRO A 232 3.38 -4.85 -2.16
C PRO A 232 4.27 -4.39 -0.99
N ASN A 233 5.33 -3.64 -1.24
CA ASN A 233 6.20 -3.11 -0.20
C ASN A 233 5.76 -1.72 0.31
N SER A 234 4.69 -1.14 -0.25
CA SER A 234 4.21 0.19 0.13
C SER A 234 3.65 0.21 1.54
N MET A 235 3.00 -0.86 1.98
CA MET A 235 2.34 -0.90 3.27
C MET A 235 2.57 -2.27 3.88
N ASP A 236 2.95 -2.30 5.15
CA ASP A 236 3.19 -3.56 5.86
C ASP A 236 1.87 -4.23 6.26
N ASP A 237 1.97 -5.50 6.65
CA ASP A 237 0.80 -6.30 7.00
C ASP A 237 0.14 -5.83 8.31
N GLN A 238 0.86 -5.12 9.18
CA GLN A 238 0.30 -4.61 10.43
C GLN A 238 -0.62 -3.41 10.16
N THR A 239 -0.20 -2.47 9.33
CA THR A 239 -1.05 -1.34 8.93
C THR A 239 -2.29 -1.83 8.17
N TRP A 240 -2.17 -2.85 7.30
CA TRP A 240 -3.36 -3.43 6.64
C TRP A 240 -4.33 -4.08 7.62
N LYS A 241 -3.81 -4.73 8.68
CA LYS A 241 -4.65 -5.30 9.75
C LYS A 241 -5.37 -4.20 10.51
N GLU A 242 -4.68 -3.10 10.83
CA GLU A 242 -5.30 -1.95 11.51
C GLU A 242 -6.47 -1.38 10.68
N CYS A 243 -6.27 -1.17 9.37
CA CYS A 243 -7.37 -0.73 8.49
C CYS A 243 -8.54 -1.74 8.45
N LEU A 244 -8.26 -3.05 8.48
CA LEU A 244 -9.31 -4.07 8.55
C LEU A 244 -10.04 -4.04 9.89
N ASP A 245 -9.31 -3.98 11.00
CA ASP A 245 -9.89 -3.98 12.35
C ASP A 245 -10.79 -2.73 12.56
N GLU A 246 -10.40 -1.58 12.01
CA GLU A 246 -11.24 -0.37 12.00
C GLU A 246 -12.50 -0.54 11.13
N GLU A 247 -12.38 -1.18 9.97
CA GLU A 247 -13.51 -1.47 9.08
C GLU A 247 -14.52 -2.43 9.73
N PHE A 248 -14.04 -3.46 10.43
CA PHE A 248 -14.88 -4.36 11.23
C PHE A 248 -15.51 -3.65 12.43
N SER A 249 -14.74 -2.85 13.17
CA SER A 249 -15.25 -2.07 14.31
C SER A 249 -16.35 -1.10 13.90
N ARG A 250 -16.21 -0.47 12.73
CA ARG A 250 -17.25 0.39 12.13
C ARG A 250 -18.51 -0.39 11.81
N ALA A 251 -18.37 -1.59 11.22
CA ALA A 251 -19.51 -2.45 10.93
C ALA A 251 -20.22 -2.92 12.20
N GLU A 252 -19.46 -3.26 13.26
CA GLU A 252 -20.02 -3.63 14.57
C GLU A 252 -20.77 -2.46 15.22
N ALA A 253 -20.34 -1.21 14.98
CA ALA A 253 -21.03 0.01 15.41
C ALA A 253 -22.29 0.37 14.58
N GLY A 254 -22.69 -0.49 13.62
CA GLY A 254 -23.88 -0.30 12.78
C GLY A 254 -23.60 0.28 11.39
N GLY A 255 -22.33 0.42 11.00
CA GLY A 255 -21.94 0.74 9.62
C GLY A 255 -22.05 -0.45 8.68
N CYS A 256 -21.83 -0.21 7.38
CA CYS A 256 -21.74 -1.29 6.39
C CYS A 256 -20.29 -1.77 6.24
N LEU A 257 -20.09 -3.08 6.23
CA LEU A 257 -18.82 -3.72 5.89
C LEU A 257 -18.59 -3.67 4.38
N SER A 258 -17.45 -3.15 3.94
CA SER A 258 -17.06 -3.09 2.54
C SER A 258 -16.56 -4.44 2.02
N ILE A 259 -17.48 -5.22 1.43
CA ILE A 259 -17.17 -6.53 0.84
C ILE A 259 -16.14 -6.42 -0.30
N SER A 260 -16.22 -5.35 -1.09
CA SER A 260 -15.27 -5.08 -2.18
C SER A 260 -13.86 -4.84 -1.64
N PHE A 261 -13.72 -4.07 -0.56
CA PHE A 261 -12.42 -3.83 0.09
C PHE A 261 -11.82 -5.15 0.62
N LEU A 262 -12.60 -5.91 1.39
CA LEU A 262 -12.17 -7.19 1.96
C LEU A 262 -11.74 -8.19 0.88
N LEU A 263 -12.54 -8.31 -0.19
CA LEU A 263 -12.25 -9.19 -1.32
C LEU A 263 -10.97 -8.78 -2.04
N LEU A 264 -10.82 -7.49 -2.34
CA LEU A 264 -9.65 -6.96 -3.02
C LEU A 264 -8.38 -7.16 -2.19
N LEU A 265 -8.44 -6.86 -0.88
CA LEU A 265 -7.30 -6.99 0.03
C LEU A 265 -6.88 -8.45 0.20
N LEU A 266 -7.79 -9.36 0.58
CA LEU A 266 -7.44 -10.76 0.83
C LEU A 266 -7.04 -11.51 -0.45
N SER A 267 -7.52 -11.10 -1.62
CA SER A 267 -7.09 -11.67 -2.89
C SER A 267 -5.63 -11.38 -3.25
N ASN A 268 -5.12 -10.23 -2.81
CA ASN A 268 -3.75 -9.80 -3.06
C ASN A 268 -2.82 -10.09 -1.86
N ARG A 269 -3.38 -10.18 -0.65
CA ARG A 269 -2.68 -10.48 0.62
C ARG A 269 -3.42 -11.53 1.44
N PRO A 270 -3.42 -12.81 1.00
CA PRO A 270 -4.08 -13.89 1.72
C PRO A 270 -3.50 -14.16 3.11
N GLY A 271 -2.23 -13.75 3.36
CA GLY A 271 -1.59 -13.86 4.68
C GLY A 271 -2.24 -13.00 5.78
N LEU A 272 -3.13 -12.07 5.41
CA LEU A 272 -3.91 -11.28 6.36
C LEU A 272 -5.11 -12.05 6.92
N ALA A 273 -5.57 -13.12 6.26
CA ALA A 273 -6.66 -13.95 6.78
C ALA A 273 -6.26 -14.55 8.14
N SER A 274 -7.16 -14.46 9.12
CA SER A 274 -6.89 -14.86 10.51
C SER A 274 -8.15 -15.29 11.24
N ASP A 275 -7.96 -15.98 12.37
CA ASP A 275 -9.01 -16.32 13.32
C ASP A 275 -9.83 -15.10 13.76
N THR A 276 -9.16 -13.99 14.03
CA THR A 276 -9.80 -12.75 14.47
C THR A 276 -10.73 -12.18 13.42
N LEU A 277 -10.32 -12.18 12.14
CA LEU A 277 -11.15 -11.72 11.03
C LEU A 277 -12.35 -12.64 10.82
N LEU A 278 -12.15 -13.97 10.87
CA LEU A 278 -13.24 -14.93 10.70
C LEU A 278 -14.29 -14.75 11.81
N LEU A 279 -13.85 -14.64 13.08
CA LEU A 279 -14.75 -14.38 14.19
C LEU A 279 -15.48 -13.03 14.07
N GLY A 280 -14.81 -11.98 13.58
CA GLY A 280 -15.43 -10.69 13.28
C GLY A 280 -16.54 -10.80 12.23
N ALA A 281 -16.28 -11.51 11.14
CA ALA A 281 -17.29 -11.72 10.08
C ALA A 281 -18.49 -12.53 10.57
N LEU A 282 -18.25 -13.53 11.42
CA LEU A 282 -19.31 -14.33 12.05
C LEU A 282 -20.14 -13.52 13.05
N ARG A 283 -19.52 -12.64 13.86
CA ARG A 283 -20.26 -11.73 14.77
C ARG A 283 -21.19 -10.78 14.03
N LEU A 284 -20.75 -10.32 12.86
CA LEU A 284 -21.57 -9.49 11.97
C LEU A 284 -22.61 -10.29 11.18
N HIS A 285 -22.64 -11.62 11.35
CA HIS A 285 -23.45 -12.56 10.57
C HIS A 285 -23.29 -12.37 9.05
N ASN A 286 -22.12 -11.91 8.59
CA ASN A 286 -21.92 -11.56 7.19
C ASN A 286 -21.43 -12.78 6.40
N VAL A 287 -22.35 -13.39 5.66
CA VAL A 287 -22.10 -14.60 4.85
C VAL A 287 -21.01 -14.36 3.80
N GLN A 288 -21.03 -13.21 3.13
CA GLN A 288 -20.05 -12.88 2.08
C GLN A 288 -18.64 -12.71 2.66
N ALA A 289 -18.49 -11.97 3.75
CA ALA A 289 -17.21 -11.78 4.41
C ALA A 289 -16.63 -13.10 4.93
N THR A 290 -17.48 -13.94 5.54
CA THR A 290 -17.13 -15.28 6.00
C THR A 290 -16.60 -16.13 4.84
N ALA A 291 -17.31 -16.16 3.72
CA ALA A 291 -16.88 -16.88 2.52
C ALA A 291 -15.56 -16.35 1.96
N ILE A 292 -15.33 -15.03 1.93
CA ILE A 292 -14.07 -14.43 1.46
C ILE A 292 -12.90 -14.86 2.36
N ILE A 293 -13.05 -14.77 3.68
CA ILE A 293 -11.98 -15.12 4.63
C ILE A 293 -11.64 -16.62 4.51
N LEU A 294 -12.65 -17.48 4.44
CA LEU A 294 -12.44 -18.92 4.22
C LEU A 294 -11.80 -19.21 2.86
N ALA A 295 -12.19 -18.48 1.80
CA ALA A 295 -11.66 -18.61 0.44
C ALA A 295 -10.16 -18.34 0.34
N TYR A 296 -9.66 -17.36 1.12
CA TYR A 296 -8.26 -16.91 1.11
C TYR A 296 -7.43 -17.39 2.31
N GLY A 297 -8.04 -18.11 3.26
CA GLY A 297 -7.33 -18.85 4.29
C GLY A 297 -6.32 -19.84 3.71
N THR A 298 -5.17 -19.98 4.38
CA THR A 298 -4.08 -20.83 3.90
C THR A 298 -4.43 -22.33 3.93
N SER A 299 -5.28 -22.74 4.85
CA SER A 299 -5.82 -24.09 5.00
C SER A 299 -7.07 -24.09 5.89
N ASN A 300 -7.79 -25.22 5.96
CA ASN A 300 -8.83 -25.43 6.97
C ASN A 300 -8.23 -25.44 8.39
N GLU A 301 -7.03 -26.01 8.53
CA GLU A 301 -6.33 -26.16 9.82
C GLU A 301 -6.09 -24.82 10.52
N MET A 302 -5.97 -23.74 9.73
CA MET A 302 -5.77 -22.38 10.21
C MET A 302 -6.82 -21.95 11.24
N PHE A 303 -8.07 -22.39 11.08
CA PHE A 303 -9.21 -21.91 11.87
C PHE A 303 -9.71 -22.95 12.90
N LEU A 304 -9.05 -24.10 13.06
CA LEU A 304 -9.51 -25.16 13.95
C LEU A 304 -9.56 -24.74 15.43
N SER A 305 -8.67 -23.85 15.83
CA SER A 305 -8.59 -23.23 17.17
C SER A 305 -9.91 -22.55 17.59
N ILE A 306 -10.65 -21.99 16.63
CA ILE A 306 -11.85 -21.17 16.89
C ILE A 306 -13.16 -21.86 16.57
N ARG A 307 -13.15 -23.14 16.17
CA ARG A 307 -14.34 -23.89 15.71
C ARG A 307 -15.54 -23.81 16.66
N HIS A 308 -15.31 -23.94 17.98
CA HIS A 308 -16.39 -23.91 18.98
C HIS A 308 -17.00 -22.52 19.09
N GLN A 309 -16.16 -21.48 19.12
CA GLN A 309 -16.59 -20.09 19.18
C GLN A 309 -17.31 -19.68 17.88
N ALA A 310 -16.82 -20.14 16.72
CA ALA A 310 -17.46 -19.92 15.44
C ALA A 310 -18.88 -20.51 15.40
N CYS A 311 -19.04 -21.76 15.82
CA CYS A 311 -20.35 -22.42 15.89
C CYS A 311 -21.30 -21.70 16.85
N GLU A 312 -20.81 -21.30 18.03
CA GLU A 312 -21.59 -20.54 19.01
C GLU A 312 -22.09 -19.21 18.42
N LEU A 313 -21.24 -18.46 17.72
CA LEU A 313 -21.64 -17.21 17.07
C LEU A 313 -22.74 -17.44 16.02
N VAL A 314 -22.60 -18.45 15.17
CA VAL A 314 -23.61 -18.74 14.13
C VAL A 314 -24.95 -19.15 14.73
N SER A 315 -24.97 -19.89 15.84
CA SER A 315 -26.22 -20.24 16.55
C SER A 315 -27.02 -19.03 17.05
N HIS A 316 -26.37 -17.87 17.23
CA HIS A 316 -27.03 -16.62 17.63
C HIS A 316 -27.57 -15.82 16.44
N CYS A 317 -27.32 -16.23 15.20
CA CYS A 317 -27.86 -15.59 14.01
C CYS A 317 -29.40 -15.76 13.97
N GLN A 318 -30.12 -14.65 13.82
CA GLN A 318 -31.58 -14.64 13.82
C GLN A 318 -32.20 -14.99 12.46
N ASP A 319 -31.49 -14.69 11.37
CA ASP A 319 -31.95 -15.00 10.02
C ASP A 319 -31.66 -16.47 9.70
N ASP A 320 -32.69 -17.25 9.40
CA ASP A 320 -32.58 -18.69 9.16
C ASP A 320 -31.73 -19.02 7.92
N TYR A 321 -31.81 -18.18 6.88
CA TYR A 321 -31.07 -18.40 5.64
C TYR A 321 -29.58 -18.11 5.84
N ASP A 322 -29.25 -16.98 6.45
CA ASP A 322 -27.86 -16.62 6.75
C ASP A 322 -27.25 -17.61 7.75
N ARG A 323 -28.00 -18.01 8.79
CA ARG A 323 -27.58 -19.04 9.75
C ARG A 323 -27.25 -20.37 9.05
N PHE A 324 -28.13 -20.85 8.17
CA PHE A 324 -27.87 -22.05 7.37
C PHE A 324 -26.63 -21.90 6.48
N MET A 325 -26.50 -20.77 5.78
CA MET A 325 -25.37 -20.53 4.89
C MET A 325 -24.04 -20.43 5.64
N LEU A 326 -24.01 -19.80 6.81
CA LEU A 326 -22.83 -19.75 7.67
C LEU A 326 -22.43 -21.15 8.15
N PHE A 327 -23.38 -21.95 8.64
CA PHE A 327 -23.09 -23.34 9.02
C PHE A 327 -22.59 -24.18 7.84
N LYS A 328 -23.11 -23.95 6.63
CA LYS A 328 -22.63 -24.61 5.41
C LYS A 328 -21.17 -24.25 5.13
N LEU A 329 -20.82 -22.96 5.17
CA LEU A 329 -19.44 -22.50 4.96
C LEU A 329 -18.47 -23.06 6.00
N LEU A 330 -18.89 -23.12 7.28
CA LEU A 330 -18.10 -23.72 8.36
C LEU A 330 -17.93 -25.23 8.16
N SER A 331 -19.01 -25.94 7.80
CA SER A 331 -18.96 -27.39 7.55
C SER A 331 -18.08 -27.74 6.36
N ASP A 332 -18.15 -26.96 5.27
CA ASP A 332 -17.28 -27.10 4.09
C ASP A 332 -15.80 -26.82 4.40
N SER A 333 -15.52 -26.22 5.57
CA SER A 333 -14.18 -25.92 6.07
C SER A 333 -13.73 -26.83 7.22
N ASP A 334 -14.48 -27.91 7.50
CA ASP A 334 -14.23 -28.83 8.63
C ASP A 334 -14.24 -28.14 10.01
N LEU A 335 -15.00 -27.05 10.15
CA LEU A 335 -15.11 -26.27 11.39
C LEU A 335 -16.35 -26.62 12.23
N VAL A 336 -17.16 -27.56 11.76
CA VAL A 336 -18.32 -28.09 12.49
C VAL A 336 -17.94 -29.45 13.05
N GLU A 337 -17.91 -29.55 14.39
CA GLU A 337 -17.70 -30.79 15.11
C GLU A 337 -18.69 -30.86 16.26
N ASP A 338 -19.06 -32.08 16.63
CA ASP A 338 -19.91 -32.34 17.77
C ASP A 338 -19.51 -31.55 19.02
N SER A 339 -20.47 -30.84 19.56
CA SER A 339 -20.30 -30.00 20.75
C SER A 339 -21.66 -29.72 21.38
N LEU A 340 -21.66 -29.44 22.69
CA LEU A 340 -22.91 -29.16 23.41
C LEU A 340 -23.77 -28.06 22.75
N PRO A 341 -23.22 -26.91 22.29
CA PRO A 341 -24.00 -25.88 21.60
C PRO A 341 -24.67 -26.41 20.32
N LEU A 342 -23.96 -27.18 19.50
CA LEU A 342 -24.51 -27.73 18.27
C LEU A 342 -25.55 -28.81 18.49
N ARG A 343 -25.41 -29.62 19.55
CA ARG A 343 -26.45 -30.59 19.93
C ARG A 343 -27.74 -29.89 20.35
N GLN A 344 -27.62 -28.77 21.06
CA GLN A 344 -28.77 -27.93 21.43
C GLN A 344 -29.41 -27.29 20.19
N GLU A 345 -28.58 -26.79 19.28
CA GLU A 345 -29.01 -26.22 18.00
C GLU A 345 -29.74 -27.26 17.15
N LEU A 346 -29.21 -28.48 17.05
CA LEU A 346 -29.84 -29.60 16.36
C LEU A 346 -31.25 -29.90 16.91
N VAL A 347 -31.40 -29.94 18.24
CA VAL A 347 -32.73 -30.14 18.88
C VAL A 347 -33.68 -28.98 18.56
N LYS A 348 -33.19 -27.74 18.62
CA LYS A 348 -33.96 -26.53 18.28
C LYS A 348 -34.43 -26.55 16.83
N ASP A 349 -33.55 -26.89 15.89
CA ASP A 349 -33.88 -26.94 14.46
C ASP A 349 -34.74 -28.14 14.08
N THR A 350 -34.63 -29.25 14.82
CA THR A 350 -35.55 -30.38 14.71
C THR A 350 -36.96 -29.95 15.11
N LYS A 351 -37.10 -29.21 16.23
CA LYS A 351 -38.39 -28.66 16.68
C LYS A 351 -38.99 -27.67 15.69
N ALA A 352 -38.15 -26.81 15.12
CA ALA A 352 -38.54 -25.81 14.13
C ALA A 352 -38.75 -26.41 12.72
N ARG A 353 -38.47 -27.71 12.52
CA ARG A 353 -38.46 -28.39 11.22
C ARG A 353 -37.58 -27.70 10.17
N HIS A 354 -36.43 -27.16 10.58
CA HIS A 354 -35.44 -26.59 9.66
C HIS A 354 -34.58 -27.71 9.02
N ILE A 355 -35.22 -28.50 8.14
CA ILE A 355 -34.66 -29.73 7.53
C ILE A 355 -33.25 -29.56 6.94
N PRO A 356 -32.92 -28.49 6.19
CA PRO A 356 -31.58 -28.35 5.60
C PRO A 356 -30.46 -28.29 6.65
N LEU A 357 -30.70 -27.61 7.76
CA LEU A 357 -29.72 -27.43 8.83
C LEU A 357 -29.58 -28.69 9.68
N VAL A 358 -30.70 -29.39 9.95
CA VAL A 358 -30.68 -30.72 10.59
C VAL A 358 -29.80 -31.69 9.76
N LYS A 359 -30.02 -31.78 8.45
CA LYS A 359 -29.22 -32.64 7.57
C LYS A 359 -27.73 -32.30 7.63
N LEU A 360 -27.40 -31.01 7.60
CA LEU A 360 -26.02 -30.52 7.63
C LEU A 360 -25.32 -30.89 8.95
N LEU A 361 -25.94 -30.61 10.10
CA LEU A 361 -25.36 -30.91 11.40
C LEU A 361 -25.19 -32.42 11.61
N VAL A 362 -26.15 -33.22 11.14
CA VAL A 362 -26.06 -34.69 11.16
C VAL A 362 -24.89 -35.19 10.30
N GLN A 363 -24.73 -34.64 9.08
CA GLN A 363 -23.62 -35.00 8.18
C GLN A 363 -22.25 -34.58 8.74
N ALA A 364 -22.20 -33.50 9.51
CA ALA A 364 -21.01 -33.05 10.22
C ALA A 364 -20.70 -33.87 11.49
N GLY A 365 -21.51 -34.89 11.81
CA GLY A 365 -21.26 -35.82 12.92
C GLY A 365 -21.73 -35.33 14.29
N VAL A 366 -22.63 -34.36 14.36
CA VAL A 366 -23.22 -33.89 15.63
C VAL A 366 -24.09 -34.98 16.27
N GLU A 367 -23.96 -35.20 17.59
CA GLU A 367 -24.70 -36.24 18.30
C GLU A 367 -26.22 -36.01 18.24
N VAL A 368 -26.97 -37.02 17.77
CA VAL A 368 -28.39 -36.90 17.41
C VAL A 368 -29.38 -37.37 18.47
N VAL A 369 -28.93 -37.97 19.58
CA VAL A 369 -29.79 -38.74 20.52
C VAL A 369 -30.98 -37.92 21.03
N ALA A 370 -30.74 -36.68 21.49
CA ALA A 370 -31.79 -35.82 22.03
C ALA A 370 -32.80 -35.37 20.95
N ALA A 371 -32.31 -35.09 19.74
CA ALA A 371 -33.14 -34.67 18.62
C ALA A 371 -34.02 -35.84 18.12
N LEU A 372 -33.45 -37.05 18.03
CA LEU A 372 -34.16 -38.26 17.63
C LEU A 372 -35.28 -38.60 18.61
N ASN A 373 -35.01 -38.54 19.92
CA ASN A 373 -36.05 -38.77 20.94
C ASN A 373 -37.22 -37.78 20.81
N TRP A 374 -36.93 -36.53 20.47
CA TRP A 374 -37.97 -35.55 20.19
C TRP A 374 -38.76 -35.91 18.93
N ALA A 375 -38.10 -36.19 17.80
CA ALA A 375 -38.79 -36.52 16.55
C ALA A 375 -39.69 -37.78 16.67
N VAL A 376 -39.23 -38.81 17.41
CA VAL A 376 -40.02 -40.01 17.72
C VAL A 376 -41.26 -39.67 18.54
N SER A 377 -41.13 -38.78 19.54
CA SER A 377 -42.25 -38.37 20.41
C SER A 377 -43.37 -37.66 19.63
N TYR A 378 -43.03 -37.03 18.51
CA TYR A 378 -43.98 -36.31 17.65
C TYR A 378 -44.32 -37.06 16.35
N VAL A 379 -43.79 -38.27 16.16
CA VAL A 379 -44.01 -39.12 14.96
C VAL A 379 -43.63 -38.38 13.67
N ASP A 380 -42.56 -37.59 13.69
CA ASP A 380 -42.08 -36.87 12.50
C ASP A 380 -41.16 -37.78 11.68
N ILE A 381 -41.77 -38.60 10.81
CA ILE A 381 -41.09 -39.66 10.05
C ILE A 381 -39.92 -39.13 9.23
N GLU A 382 -40.07 -37.96 8.59
CA GLU A 382 -39.02 -37.35 7.77
C GLU A 382 -37.78 -37.00 8.62
N LEU A 383 -37.98 -36.42 9.81
CA LEU A 383 -36.89 -36.10 10.73
C LEU A 383 -36.26 -37.35 11.32
N ILE A 384 -37.04 -38.39 11.63
CA ILE A 384 -36.52 -39.68 12.12
C ILE A 384 -35.57 -40.29 11.08
N GLU A 385 -35.97 -40.35 9.81
CA GLU A 385 -35.13 -40.90 8.73
C GLU A 385 -33.80 -40.16 8.59
N ILE A 386 -33.82 -38.83 8.70
CA ILE A 386 -32.60 -38.00 8.62
C ILE A 386 -31.68 -38.27 9.82
N LEU A 387 -32.24 -38.31 11.03
CA LEU A 387 -31.47 -38.47 12.27
C LEU A 387 -30.93 -39.90 12.44
N GLU A 388 -31.67 -40.91 11.97
CA GLU A 388 -31.19 -42.31 11.93
C GLU A 388 -30.01 -42.53 10.98
N CYS A 389 -29.90 -41.73 9.92
CA CYS A 389 -28.71 -41.79 9.06
C CYS A 389 -27.45 -41.35 9.80
N GLY A 390 -27.57 -40.39 10.73
CA GLY A 390 -26.47 -39.90 11.56
C GLY A 390 -26.00 -40.86 12.65
N SER A 391 -26.93 -41.58 13.27
CA SER A 391 -26.65 -42.50 14.37
C SER A 391 -25.90 -43.77 13.96
N ARG A 392 -25.85 -44.08 12.66
CA ARG A 392 -25.16 -45.25 12.11
C ARG A 392 -23.71 -44.97 11.69
N SER A 393 -23.31 -43.69 11.66
CA SER A 393 -21.98 -43.22 11.24
C SER A 393 -21.04 -42.87 12.40
N SER A 394 -21.51 -42.92 13.65
CA SER A 394 -20.75 -42.68 14.87
C SER A 394 -20.12 -43.93 15.45
#